data_AF-A0A3N5XGS1-F1
#
_entry.id   AF-A0A3N5XGS1-F1
#
_cell.length_a   1.000
_cell.length_b   1.000
_cell.length_c   1.000
_cell.angle_alpha   90.00
_cell.angle_beta   90.00
_cell.angle_gamma   90.00
#
_symmetry.space_group_name_H-M   'P 1'
#
loop_
_entity.id
_entity.type
_entity.pdbx_description
1 polymer ?
#
loop_
_entity_poly.entity_id
_entity_poly.type
_entity_poly.pdbx_seq_one_letter_code
_entity_poly.pdbx_strand_id
1 'polypeptide(L)'
;MDDPAEIFASSVRMTVRMAKTHPQIAKIIQRTGMRYLNARDGLAPRALRDLQRARDAGRFVIGDPAVALACTGGAVLGVLALTTGNPKPKAIDAAAEELAANLLRMFGLPDAEAREIARRALPKP
;
A
#
# COMPACT_ATOMS: atom_id res chain seq x y z
N MET A 1 8.70 0.51 14.98
CA MET A 1 9.01 -0.07 13.67
C MET A 1 9.92 0.93 13.00
N ASP A 2 11.14 0.50 12.68
CA ASP A 2 12.18 1.43 12.23
C ASP A 2 12.55 1.19 10.75
N ASP A 3 12.21 0.03 10.18
CA ASP A 3 12.40 -0.27 8.76
C ASP A 3 11.31 0.43 7.90
N PRO A 4 11.69 1.35 6.99
CA PRO A 4 10.75 2.00 6.07
C PRO A 4 9.92 1.01 5.23
N ALA A 5 10.50 -0.14 4.87
CA ALA A 5 9.79 -1.15 4.09
C ALA A 5 8.64 -1.79 4.87
N GLU A 6 8.84 -2.06 6.17
CA GLU A 6 7.82 -2.63 7.03
C GLU A 6 6.69 -1.64 7.32
N ILE A 7 7.03 -0.37 7.55
CA ILE A 7 6.05 0.71 7.74
C ILE A 7 5.18 0.87 6.48
N PHE A 8 5.83 0.89 5.31
CA PHE A 8 5.14 1.00 4.02
C PHE A 8 4.21 -0.20 3.78
N ALA A 9 4.74 -1.43 3.91
CA ALA A 9 3.97 -2.66 3.70
C ALA A 9 2.79 -2.76 4.67
N SER A 10 3.00 -2.40 5.94
CA SER A 10 1.94 -2.37 6.95
C SER A 10 0.84 -1.37 6.57
N SER A 11 1.21 -0.16 6.15
CA SER A 11 0.26 0.88 5.74
C SER A 11 -0.59 0.42 4.55
N VAL A 12 0.04 -0.11 3.50
CA VAL A 12 -0.64 -0.67 2.32
C VAL A 12 -1.62 -1.78 2.72
N ARG A 13 -1.17 -2.73 3.55
CA ARG A 13 -2.00 -3.84 4.01
C ARG A 13 -3.19 -3.35 4.82
N MET A 14 -3.00 -2.40 5.73
CA MET A 14 -4.10 -1.81 6.50
C MET A 14 -5.13 -1.13 5.60
N THR A 15 -4.69 -0.40 4.57
CA THR A 15 -5.60 0.25 3.60
C THR A 15 -6.46 -0.77 2.86
N VAL A 16 -5.90 -1.89 2.39
CA VAL A 16 -6.68 -2.94 1.71
C VAL A 16 -7.59 -3.68 2.68
N ARG A 17 -7.09 -4.04 3.86
CA ARG A 17 -7.86 -4.78 4.89
C ARG A 17 -9.05 -3.99 5.43
N MET A 18 -9.02 -2.65 5.34
CA MET A 18 -10.17 -1.80 5.67
C MET A 18 -11.44 -2.21 4.90
N ALA A 19 -11.32 -2.76 3.69
CA ALA A 19 -12.46 -3.26 2.92
C ALA A 19 -13.28 -4.35 3.66
N LYS A 20 -12.66 -5.06 4.62
CA LYS A 20 -13.33 -6.07 5.46
C LYS A 20 -14.35 -5.46 6.41
N THR A 21 -14.03 -4.32 7.01
CA THR A 21 -14.85 -3.69 8.05
C THR A 21 -15.67 -2.52 7.52
N HIS A 22 -15.20 -1.86 6.45
CA HIS A 22 -15.82 -0.67 5.87
C HIS A 22 -15.96 -0.77 4.33
N PRO A 23 -16.74 -1.73 3.80
CA PRO A 23 -16.85 -1.98 2.37
C PRO A 23 -17.42 -0.78 1.58
N GLN A 24 -18.25 0.05 2.21
CA GLN A 24 -18.78 1.27 1.57
C GLN A 24 -17.69 2.33 1.39
N ILE A 25 -16.81 2.50 2.38
CA ILE A 25 -15.67 3.43 2.29
C ILE A 25 -14.70 2.95 1.20
N ALA A 26 -14.43 1.64 1.14
CA ALA A 26 -13.61 1.06 0.08
C ALA A 26 -14.17 1.33 -1.32
N LYS A 27 -15.50 1.23 -1.51
CA LYS A 27 -16.17 1.57 -2.79
C LYS A 27 -16.05 3.06 -3.14
N ILE A 28 -16.15 3.95 -2.16
CA ILE A 28 -15.97 5.39 -2.39
C ILE A 28 -14.53 5.64 -2.87
N ILE A 29 -13.54 5.15 -2.13
CA ILE A 29 -12.12 5.29 -2.48
C ILE A 29 -11.83 4.66 -3.84
N GLN A 30 -12.42 3.51 -4.19
CA GLN A 30 -12.28 2.91 -5.51
C GLN A 30 -12.78 3.82 -6.65
N ARG A 31 -13.87 4.57 -6.43
CA ARG A 31 -14.48 5.44 -7.46
C ARG A 31 -13.86 6.82 -7.53
N THR A 32 -13.40 7.36 -6.40
CA THR A 32 -12.95 8.76 -6.30
C THR A 32 -11.47 8.89 -5.92
N GLY A 33 -10.81 7.80 -5.55
CA GLY A 33 -9.48 7.74 -4.97
C GLY A 33 -8.37 8.30 -5.86
N MET A 34 -8.49 8.17 -7.19
CA MET A 34 -7.53 8.78 -8.11
C MET A 34 -7.48 10.31 -7.97
N ARG A 35 -8.58 10.96 -7.59
CA ARG A 35 -8.59 12.40 -7.31
C ARG A 35 -7.87 12.74 -6.01
N TYR A 36 -7.92 11.84 -5.02
CA TYR A 36 -7.25 12.01 -3.73
C TYR A 36 -5.75 11.69 -3.77
N LEU A 37 -5.29 10.86 -4.71
CA LEU A 37 -3.85 10.63 -4.93
C LEU A 37 -3.12 11.89 -5.43
N ASN A 38 -3.86 12.80 -6.06
CA ASN A 38 -3.35 14.10 -6.53
C ASN A 38 -3.71 15.26 -5.58
N ALA A 39 -4.33 14.97 -4.42
CA ALA A 39 -4.69 16.02 -3.48
C ALA A 39 -3.44 16.62 -2.81
N ARG A 40 -3.46 17.94 -2.59
CA ARG A 40 -2.36 18.67 -1.95
C ARG A 40 -2.31 18.46 -0.43
N ASP A 41 -3.32 17.82 0.13
CA ASP A 41 -3.55 17.59 1.55
C ASP A 41 -3.86 16.11 1.85
N GLY A 42 -3.91 15.77 3.15
CA GLY A 42 -4.24 14.42 3.60
C GLY A 42 -3.10 13.40 3.50
N LEU A 43 -3.43 12.17 3.10
CA LEU A 43 -2.51 11.03 3.14
C LEU A 43 -1.42 11.09 2.05
N ALA A 44 -1.72 11.70 0.90
CA ALA A 44 -0.80 11.71 -0.25
C ALA A 44 0.52 12.46 0.04
N PRO A 45 0.54 13.68 0.63
CA PRO A 45 1.79 14.34 1.01
C PRO A 45 2.59 13.56 2.06
N ARG A 46 1.93 12.82 2.96
CA ARG A 46 2.62 12.00 3.96
C ARG A 46 3.28 10.79 3.31
N ALA A 47 2.53 10.06 2.48
CA ALA A 47 3.06 8.92 1.73
C ALA A 47 4.21 9.32 0.80
N LEU A 48 4.13 10.50 0.18
CA LEU A 48 5.23 11.06 -0.62
C LEU A 48 6.50 11.25 0.22
N ARG A 49 6.40 11.84 1.41
CA ARG A 49 7.54 12.03 2.32
C ARG A 49 8.11 10.69 2.79
N ASP A 50 7.27 9.70 3.06
CA ASP A 50 7.71 8.38 3.51
C ASP A 50 8.47 7.64 2.40
N LEU A 51 8.00 7.74 1.14
CA LEU A 51 8.71 7.21 -0.03
C LEU A 51 10.05 7.93 -0.29
N GLN A 52 10.08 9.26 -0.14
CA GLN A 52 11.32 10.05 -0.21
C GLN A 52 12.33 9.59 0.84
N ARG A 53 11.90 9.47 2.10
CA ARG A 53 12.76 9.01 3.19
C ARG A 53 13.28 7.59 2.96
N ALA A 54 12.43 6.67 2.51
CA ALA A 54 12.84 5.30 2.22
C ALA A 54 13.86 5.24 1.08
N ARG A 55 13.71 6.08 0.05
CA ARG A 55 14.69 6.24 -1.03
C ARG A 55 16.00 6.83 -0.52
N ASP A 56 15.92 7.93 0.23
CA ASP A 56 17.11 8.65 0.71
C ASP A 56 17.90 7.80 1.73
N ALA A 57 17.24 6.89 2.44
CA ALA A 57 17.86 5.87 3.30
C ALA A 57 18.45 4.67 2.52
N GLY A 58 18.34 4.66 1.18
CA GLY A 58 18.78 3.55 0.32
C GLY A 58 17.93 2.29 0.45
N ARG A 59 16.81 2.34 1.19
CA ARG A 59 15.94 1.20 1.42
C ARG A 59 15.09 0.85 0.20
N PHE A 60 14.70 1.88 -0.56
CA PHE A 60 13.96 1.74 -1.82
C PHE A 60 14.77 2.30 -3.00
N VAL A 61 14.67 1.62 -4.14
CA VAL A 61 15.19 2.07 -5.42
C VAL A 61 14.07 2.74 -6.19
N ILE A 62 13.94 4.06 -6.04
CA ILE A 62 12.90 4.88 -6.65
C ILE A 62 13.54 6.02 -7.44
N GLY A 63 13.12 6.20 -8.70
CA GLY A 63 13.47 7.36 -9.49
C GLY A 63 12.75 8.62 -8.99
N ASP A 64 11.51 8.82 -9.45
CA ASP A 64 10.64 9.91 -8.99
C ASP A 64 9.66 9.42 -7.90
N PRO A 65 9.75 9.95 -6.66
CA PRO A 65 8.82 9.62 -5.57
C PRO A 65 7.36 9.92 -5.87
N ALA A 66 7.05 10.93 -6.69
CA ALA A 66 5.68 11.24 -7.10
C ALA A 66 5.12 10.14 -8.01
N VAL A 67 5.93 9.63 -8.94
CA VAL A 67 5.56 8.49 -9.79
C VAL A 67 5.40 7.22 -8.94
N ALA A 68 6.31 6.97 -7.99
CA ALA A 68 6.18 5.83 -7.06
C ALA A 68 4.89 5.90 -6.23
N LEU A 69 4.50 7.10 -5.78
CA LEU A 69 3.23 7.31 -5.09
C LEU A 69 2.03 7.02 -6.00
N ALA A 70 2.06 7.50 -7.25
CA ALA A 70 1.00 7.22 -8.23
C ALA A 70 0.86 5.72 -8.52
N CYS A 71 1.98 5.01 -8.70
CA CYS A 71 1.99 3.55 -8.87
C CYS A 71 1.40 2.83 -7.65
N THR A 72 1.81 3.24 -6.44
CA THR A 72 1.28 2.68 -5.18
C THR A 72 -0.23 2.87 -5.11
N GLY A 73 -0.70 4.09 -5.35
CA GLY A 73 -2.13 4.42 -5.30
C GLY A 73 -2.96 3.67 -6.33
N GLY A 74 -2.49 3.60 -7.58
CA GLY A 74 -3.16 2.83 -8.64
C GLY A 74 -3.27 1.35 -8.30
N ALA A 75 -2.20 0.75 -7.76
CA ALA A 75 -2.19 -0.64 -7.35
C ALA A 75 -3.16 -0.91 -6.18
N VAL A 76 -3.18 -0.04 -5.18
CA VAL A 76 -4.15 -0.11 -4.06
C VAL A 76 -5.58 -0.03 -4.57
N LEU A 77 -5.90 0.91 -5.47
CA LEU A 77 -7.23 1.07 -6.03
C LEU A 77 -7.65 -0.14 -6.88
N GLY A 78 -6.73 -0.68 -7.68
CA GLY A 78 -6.96 -1.89 -8.47
C GLY A 78 -7.28 -3.09 -7.59
N VAL A 79 -6.50 -3.30 -6.51
CA VAL A 79 -6.76 -4.39 -5.56
C VAL A 79 -8.05 -4.15 -4.79
N LEU A 80 -8.33 -2.92 -4.35
CA LEU A 80 -9.62 -2.60 -3.73
C LEU A 80 -10.79 -2.96 -4.65
N ALA A 81 -10.70 -2.69 -5.96
CA ALA A 81 -11.73 -3.06 -6.92
C ALA A 81 -11.97 -4.58 -6.96
N LEU A 82 -10.91 -5.40 -6.96
CA LEU A 82 -11.01 -6.87 -6.84
C LEU A 82 -11.75 -7.29 -5.56
N THR A 83 -11.60 -6.51 -4.48
CA THR A 83 -12.23 -6.81 -3.19
C THR A 83 -13.68 -6.31 -3.05
N THR A 84 -14.24 -5.59 -4.02
CA THR A 84 -15.59 -5.02 -3.89
C THR A 84 -16.74 -6.00 -4.17
N GLY A 85 -16.44 -7.20 -4.69
CA GLY A 85 -17.41 -8.23 -5.09
C GLY A 85 -17.74 -9.31 -4.04
N ASN A 86 -17.83 -8.98 -2.75
CA ASN A 86 -18.02 -9.95 -1.65
C ASN A 86 -16.92 -11.04 -1.52
N PRO A 87 -15.63 -10.70 -1.55
CA PRO A 87 -14.57 -11.65 -1.26
C PRO A 87 -14.66 -12.13 0.21
N LYS A 88 -14.29 -13.39 0.45
CA LYS A 88 -14.11 -13.90 1.82
C LYS A 88 -13.04 -13.07 2.54
N PRO A 89 -13.15 -12.81 3.86
CA PRO A 89 -12.16 -12.07 4.65
C PRO A 89 -10.70 -12.51 4.42
N LYS A 90 -10.47 -13.82 4.30
CA LYS A 90 -9.15 -14.41 4.04
C LYS A 90 -8.59 -14.04 2.65
N ALA A 91 -9.45 -13.87 1.66
CA ALA A 91 -9.03 -13.47 0.31
C ALA A 91 -8.59 -11.99 0.28
N ILE A 92 -9.23 -11.12 1.07
CA ILE A 92 -8.78 -9.73 1.24
C ILE A 92 -7.41 -9.69 1.91
N ASP A 93 -7.22 -10.48 2.97
CA ASP A 93 -5.93 -10.54 3.66
C ASP A 93 -4.81 -11.02 2.71
N ALA A 94 -5.05 -12.09 1.94
CA ALA A 94 -4.09 -12.58 0.95
C ALA A 94 -3.79 -11.55 -0.16
N ALA A 95 -4.82 -10.85 -0.66
CA ALA A 95 -4.64 -9.80 -1.67
C ALA A 95 -3.83 -8.62 -1.12
N ALA A 96 -4.02 -8.27 0.14
CA ALA A 96 -3.26 -7.21 0.82
C ALA A 96 -1.77 -7.58 0.96
N GLU A 97 -1.47 -8.81 1.34
CA GLU A 97 -0.09 -9.33 1.45
C GLU A 97 0.59 -9.40 0.09
N GLU A 98 -0.11 -9.92 -0.92
CA GLU A 98 0.42 -10.00 -2.29
C GLU A 98 0.67 -8.61 -2.87
N LEU A 99 -0.24 -7.66 -2.66
CA LEU A 99 -0.04 -6.26 -3.06
C LEU A 99 1.22 -5.66 -2.43
N ALA A 100 1.38 -5.83 -1.11
CA ALA A 100 2.55 -5.29 -0.41
C ALA A 100 3.85 -5.91 -0.94
N ALA A 101 3.91 -7.23 -1.13
CA ALA A 101 5.08 -7.90 -1.69
C ALA A 101 5.41 -7.40 -3.11
N ASN A 102 4.40 -7.21 -3.96
CA ASN A 102 4.58 -6.68 -5.32
C ASN A 102 5.13 -5.24 -5.32
N LEU A 103 4.60 -4.36 -4.47
CA LEU A 103 5.07 -2.98 -4.36
C LEU A 103 6.48 -2.89 -3.78
N LEU A 104 6.82 -3.71 -2.79
CA LEU A 104 8.18 -3.80 -2.26
C LEU A 104 9.17 -4.25 -3.32
N ARG A 105 8.82 -5.28 -4.13
CA ARG A 105 9.62 -5.70 -5.29
C ARG A 105 9.77 -4.60 -6.32
N MET A 106 8.69 -3.89 -6.63
CA MET A 106 8.71 -2.74 -7.54
C MET A 106 9.67 -1.65 -7.06
N PHE A 107 9.85 -1.51 -5.75
CA PHE A 107 10.79 -0.56 -5.14
C PHE A 107 12.16 -1.16 -4.80
N GLY A 108 12.51 -2.30 -5.42
CA GLY A 108 13.87 -2.82 -5.43
C GLY A 108 14.20 -3.82 -4.33
N LEU A 109 13.23 -4.28 -3.53
CA LEU A 109 13.48 -5.35 -2.56
C LEU A 109 13.55 -6.73 -3.26
N PRO A 110 14.46 -7.63 -2.83
CA PRO A 110 14.46 -9.03 -3.24
C PRO A 110 13.12 -9.72 -2.92
N ASP A 111 12.70 -10.68 -3.77
CA ASP A 111 11.40 -11.37 -3.62
C ASP A 111 11.22 -12.03 -2.25
N ALA A 112 12.24 -12.76 -1.77
CA ALA A 112 12.17 -13.46 -0.50
C ALA A 112 11.94 -12.49 0.68
N GLU A 113 12.65 -11.37 0.68
CA GLU A 113 12.53 -10.33 1.70
C GLU A 113 11.18 -9.61 1.61
N ALA A 114 10.75 -9.24 0.39
CA ALA A 114 9.46 -8.59 0.17
C ALA A 114 8.29 -9.45 0.68
N ARG A 115 8.32 -10.76 0.45
CA ARG A 115 7.30 -11.71 0.92
C ARG A 115 7.33 -11.89 2.43
N GLU A 116 8.51 -11.90 3.03
CA GLU A 116 8.67 -11.99 4.48
C GLU A 116 8.07 -10.75 5.16
N ILE A 117 8.49 -9.55 4.75
CA ILE A 117 7.98 -8.27 5.29
C ILE A 117 6.46 -8.16 5.10
N ALA A 118 5.95 -8.52 3.92
CA ALA A 118 4.53 -8.47 3.62
C ALA A 118 3.68 -9.40 4.50
N ARG A 119 4.28 -10.37 5.21
CA ARG A 119 3.57 -11.32 6.09
C ARG A 119 3.81 -11.07 7.57
N ARG A 120 4.70 -10.12 7.94
CA ARG A 120 4.93 -9.74 9.34
C ARG A 120 3.63 -9.35 10.04
N ALA A 121 3.61 -9.50 11.36
CA ALA A 121 2.47 -9.11 12.17
C ALA A 121 2.20 -7.61 11.99
N LEU A 122 0.95 -7.26 11.68
CA LEU A 122 0.58 -5.85 11.63
C LEU A 122 0.62 -5.24 13.04
N PRO A 123 1.02 -3.96 13.16
CA PRO A 123 0.96 -3.27 14.43
C PRO A 123 -0.48 -3.21 14.91
N LYS A 124 -0.69 -3.38 16.22
CA LYS A 124 -1.99 -3.16 16.84
C LYS A 124 -2.26 -1.65 16.88
N PRO A 125 -3.51 -1.21 16.62
CA PRO A 125 -3.90 0.19 16.77
C PRO A 125 -3.75 0.69 18.21
#